data_AF-A0A7C2FMQ1-F1
#
_entry.id   AF-A0A7C2FMQ1-F1
#
_cell.length_a   1.000
_cell.length_b   1.000
_cell.length_c   1.000
_cell.angle_alpha   90.00
_cell.angle_beta   90.00
_cell.angle_gamma   90.00
#
_symmetry.space_group_name_H-M   'P 1'
#
loop_
_entity.id
_entity.type
_entity.pdbx_description
1 polymer ?
#
loop_
_entity_poly.entity_id
_entity_poly.type
_entity_poly.pdbx_seq_one_letter_code
_entity_poly.pdbx_strand_id
1 'polypeptide(L)'
;MNSDSKQTKLDLATPVQYLKGAGPAKAKTLAKLGVDTLADLYEYFPRNWVFMPEPVKIADIHPNETVTVAAVIEQTDFKRFGRRPAFKAVIADDTGVCNIIWFNGSYLKNQLAPGQVIMVSGKAGLYKHRLQLTNPKFTILDGKTTAEA
;
A
#
# COMPACT_ATOMS: atom_id res chain seq x y z
N MET A 1 32.43 -0.20 -23.43
CA MET A 1 33.15 1.01 -22.97
C MET A 1 32.48 2.20 -23.65
N ASN A 2 31.74 3.11 -23.02
CA ASN A 2 31.56 3.46 -21.63
C ASN A 2 30.11 3.92 -21.40
N SER A 3 29.54 3.51 -20.27
CA SER A 3 28.26 3.95 -19.73
C SER A 3 28.43 5.35 -19.09
N ASP A 4 28.09 6.40 -19.82
CA ASP A 4 28.06 7.77 -19.28
C ASP A 4 26.68 8.05 -18.66
N SER A 5 26.51 7.69 -17.39
CA SER A 5 25.41 8.18 -16.57
C SER A 5 25.72 9.63 -16.19
N LYS A 6 25.06 10.59 -16.86
CA LYS A 6 25.10 12.02 -16.48
C LYS A 6 24.68 12.17 -15.02
N GLN A 7 25.64 12.37 -14.12
CA GLN A 7 25.38 12.80 -12.75
C GLN A 7 24.91 14.26 -12.79
N THR A 8 23.61 14.48 -12.64
CA THR A 8 23.07 15.81 -12.39
C THR A 8 23.56 16.27 -11.02
N LYS A 9 24.53 17.21 -11.00
CA LYS A 9 25.05 17.79 -9.77
C LYS A 9 23.95 18.62 -9.09
N LEU A 10 23.30 18.06 -8.08
CA LEU A 10 22.36 18.75 -7.19
C LEU A 10 23.10 19.23 -5.96
N ASP A 11 22.87 20.47 -5.56
CA ASP A 11 23.42 21.08 -4.35
C ASP A 11 22.33 21.21 -3.27
N LEU A 12 22.70 21.27 -1.99
CA LEU A 12 21.75 21.36 -0.87
C LEU A 12 20.90 22.63 -0.91
N ALA A 13 21.45 23.73 -1.45
CA ALA A 13 20.73 24.98 -1.66
C ALA A 13 19.74 24.93 -2.86
N THR A 14 19.74 23.84 -3.64
CA THR A 14 18.86 23.73 -4.81
C THR A 14 17.40 23.72 -4.35
N PRO A 15 16.52 24.53 -4.96
CA PRO A 15 15.09 24.46 -4.68
C PRO A 15 14.51 23.09 -4.98
N VAL A 16 13.64 22.59 -4.10
CA VAL A 16 13.08 21.23 -4.19
C VAL A 16 12.36 20.96 -5.51
N GLN A 17 11.86 22.00 -6.18
CA GLN A 17 11.19 21.89 -7.48
C GLN A 17 12.04 21.23 -8.58
N TYR A 18 13.37 21.30 -8.47
CA TYR A 18 14.30 20.71 -9.45
C TYR A 18 14.59 19.23 -9.17
N LEU A 19 14.14 18.70 -8.03
CA LEU A 19 14.21 17.29 -7.73
C LEU A 19 13.23 16.51 -8.61
N LYS A 20 13.72 15.46 -9.26
CA LYS A 20 12.88 14.56 -10.06
C LYS A 20 11.74 14.01 -9.19
N GLY A 21 10.51 14.27 -9.61
CA GLY A 21 9.30 13.82 -8.90
C GLY A 21 8.71 14.83 -7.92
N ALA A 22 9.35 15.99 -7.70
CA ALA A 22 8.88 17.08 -6.84
C ALA A 22 8.59 18.38 -7.63
N GLY A 23 7.90 18.28 -8.77
CA GLY A 23 7.56 19.45 -9.61
C GLY A 23 6.72 20.53 -8.90
N PRO A 24 6.40 21.65 -9.58
CA PRO A 24 5.91 22.88 -8.94
C PRO A 24 4.71 22.72 -7.99
N ALA A 25 3.76 21.83 -8.30
CA ALA A 25 2.61 21.55 -7.45
C ALA A 25 3.01 20.91 -6.10
N LYS A 26 3.95 19.97 -6.12
CA LYS A 26 4.48 19.32 -4.91
C LYS A 26 5.39 20.25 -4.14
N ALA A 27 6.25 21.01 -4.83
CA ALA A 27 7.08 22.04 -4.21
C ALA A 27 6.24 23.06 -3.43
N LYS A 28 5.12 23.53 -3.99
CA LYS A 28 4.17 24.42 -3.27
C LYS A 28 3.57 23.78 -2.02
N THR A 29 3.41 22.46 -1.99
CA THR A 29 2.91 21.74 -0.82
C THR A 29 3.99 21.57 0.24
N LEU A 30 5.23 21.29 -0.19
CA LEU A 30 6.41 21.20 0.66
C LEU A 30 6.78 22.54 1.29
N ALA A 31 6.67 23.65 0.55
CA ALA A 31 6.87 25.00 1.07
C ALA A 31 5.91 25.33 2.23
N LYS A 32 4.66 24.84 2.19
CA LYS A 32 3.72 24.98 3.32
C LYS A 32 4.15 24.22 4.58
N LEU A 33 5.03 23.23 4.43
CA LEU A 33 5.63 22.46 5.51
C LEU A 33 7.01 23.01 5.93
N GLY A 34 7.43 24.15 5.35
CA GLY A 34 8.74 24.76 5.60
C GLY A 34 9.89 24.11 4.84
N VAL A 35 9.59 23.39 3.75
CA VAL A 35 10.59 22.66 2.95
C VAL A 35 10.73 23.32 1.58
N ASP A 36 11.76 24.17 1.44
CA ASP A 36 12.00 24.97 0.22
C ASP A 36 13.23 24.49 -0.57
N THR A 37 14.25 23.99 0.14
CA THR A 37 15.53 23.52 -0.42
C THR A 37 15.75 22.02 -0.21
N LEU A 38 16.72 21.44 -0.93
CA LEU A 38 17.11 20.04 -0.73
C LEU A 38 17.68 19.79 0.67
N ALA A 39 18.30 20.79 1.32
CA ALA A 39 18.73 20.72 2.72
C ALA A 39 17.52 20.49 3.64
N ASP A 40 16.49 21.33 3.50
CA ASP A 40 15.27 21.23 4.32
C ASP A 40 14.58 19.89 4.12
N LEU A 41 14.55 19.39 2.88
CA LEU A 41 13.96 18.10 2.55
C LEU A 41 14.75 16.94 3.16
N TYR A 42 16.09 17.05 3.20
CA TYR A 42 16.96 16.03 3.78
C TYR A 42 16.78 15.92 5.29
N GLU A 43 16.56 17.04 5.98
CA GLU A 43 16.30 17.09 7.42
C GLU A 43 14.81 16.88 7.77
N TYR A 44 13.93 16.73 6.78
CA TYR A 44 12.50 16.50 6.99
C TYR A 44 12.20 15.04 7.36
N PHE A 45 12.54 14.67 8.59
CA PHE A 45 12.33 13.31 9.09
C PHE A 45 10.84 12.94 9.21
N PRO A 46 10.49 11.65 9.00
CA PRO A 46 9.13 11.17 9.25
C PRO A 46 8.71 11.39 10.70
N ARG A 47 7.47 11.88 10.91
CA ARG A 47 6.90 12.03 12.26
C ARG A 47 6.74 10.68 12.97
N ASN A 48 6.42 9.62 12.22
CA ASN A 48 6.22 8.30 12.76
C ASN A 48 6.64 7.24 11.73
N TRP A 49 7.21 6.14 12.23
CA TRP A 49 7.57 4.97 11.45
C TRP A 49 6.50 3.91 11.67
N VAL A 50 5.80 3.54 10.59
CA VAL A 50 4.80 2.46 10.64
C VAL A 50 5.46 1.22 10.06
N PHE A 51 5.85 0.29 10.93
CA PHE A 51 6.31 -1.03 10.53
C PHE A 51 5.10 -1.91 10.26
N MET A 52 5.14 -2.65 9.15
CA MET A 52 4.13 -3.66 8.88
C MET A 52 4.43 -4.85 9.79
N PRO A 53 3.48 -5.28 10.65
CA PRO A 53 3.72 -6.45 11.49
C PRO A 53 3.84 -7.69 10.60
N GLU A 54 4.55 -8.69 11.11
CA GLU A 54 4.70 -9.99 10.47
C GLU A 54 3.33 -10.57 10.10
N PRO A 55 3.21 -11.24 8.94
CA PRO A 55 1.94 -11.84 8.53
C PRO A 55 1.54 -12.96 9.50
N VAL A 56 0.31 -12.91 9.98
CA VAL A 56 -0.31 -13.99 10.76
C VAL A 56 -1.18 -14.86 9.85
N LYS A 57 -1.37 -16.12 10.24
CA LYS A 57 -2.29 -17.05 9.58
C LYS A 57 -3.74 -16.62 9.80
N ILE A 58 -4.62 -16.89 8.84
CA ILE A 58 -6.03 -16.49 8.92
C ILE A 58 -6.75 -17.12 10.12
N ALA A 59 -6.41 -18.36 10.48
CA ALA A 59 -7.01 -19.04 11.62
C ALA A 59 -6.69 -18.37 12.98
N ASP A 60 -5.56 -17.66 13.07
CA ASP A 60 -5.09 -17.03 14.31
C ASP A 60 -5.60 -15.58 14.44
N ILE A 61 -6.42 -15.10 13.50
CA ILE A 61 -6.93 -13.73 13.53
C ILE A 61 -8.02 -13.59 14.59
N HIS A 62 -7.76 -12.73 15.59
CA HIS A 62 -8.77 -12.31 16.54
C HIS A 62 -9.51 -11.04 16.05
N PRO A 63 -10.84 -10.97 16.22
CA PRO A 63 -11.61 -9.77 15.89
C PRO A 63 -11.15 -8.56 16.72
N ASN A 64 -11.26 -7.37 16.14
CA ASN A 64 -10.88 -6.07 16.71
C ASN A 64 -9.38 -5.79 16.81
N GLU A 65 -8.53 -6.65 16.29
CA GLU A 65 -7.08 -6.44 16.23
C GLU A 65 -6.64 -5.94 14.85
N THR A 66 -5.49 -5.27 14.80
CA THR A 66 -4.84 -4.90 13.54
C THR A 66 -3.86 -5.99 13.18
N VAL A 67 -4.10 -6.65 12.04
CA VAL A 67 -3.34 -7.80 11.59
C VAL A 67 -2.81 -7.57 10.18
N THR A 68 -1.72 -8.24 9.85
CA THR A 68 -1.22 -8.40 8.48
C THR A 68 -1.43 -9.84 8.07
N VAL A 69 -1.91 -10.07 6.85
CA VAL A 69 -2.17 -11.41 6.30
C VAL A 69 -1.60 -11.47 4.89
N ALA A 70 -0.89 -12.54 4.57
CA ALA A 70 -0.44 -12.85 3.22
C ALA A 70 -1.18 -14.11 2.73
N ALA A 71 -1.94 -13.96 1.64
CA ALA A 71 -2.87 -15.00 1.18
C ALA A 71 -3.13 -14.87 -0.32
N VAL A 72 -3.68 -15.93 -0.92
CA VAL A 72 -4.08 -15.94 -2.34
C VAL A 72 -5.48 -15.36 -2.47
N ILE A 73 -5.71 -14.54 -3.49
CA ILE A 73 -7.05 -14.09 -3.85
C ILE A 73 -7.78 -15.24 -4.55
N GLU A 74 -8.83 -15.75 -3.93
CA GLU A 74 -9.68 -16.81 -4.49
C GLU A 74 -10.77 -16.24 -5.38
N GLN A 75 -11.37 -15.12 -4.96
CA GLN A 75 -12.48 -14.51 -5.66
C GLN A 75 -12.46 -13.00 -5.52
N THR A 76 -12.89 -12.30 -6.56
CA THR A 76 -13.14 -10.86 -6.54
C THR A 76 -14.55 -10.56 -7.02
N ASP A 77 -15.21 -9.58 -6.40
CA ASP A 77 -16.51 -9.07 -6.81
C ASP A 77 -16.52 -7.54 -6.75
N PHE A 78 -17.12 -6.90 -7.73
CA PHE A 78 -17.30 -5.46 -7.73
C PHE A 78 -18.77 -5.09 -7.77
N LYS A 79 -19.25 -4.52 -6.67
CA LYS A 79 -20.61 -3.99 -6.58
C LYS A 79 -20.62 -2.52 -6.98
N ARG A 80 -21.08 -2.24 -8.20
CA ARG A 80 -21.28 -0.87 -8.72
C ARG A 80 -22.52 -0.19 -8.13
N PHE A 81 -23.60 -0.95 -7.94
CA PHE A 81 -24.93 -0.42 -7.62
C PHE A 81 -25.20 -0.46 -6.11
N GLY A 82 -25.53 0.70 -5.53
CA GLY A 82 -25.77 0.90 -4.09
C GLY A 82 -25.37 2.29 -3.60
N ARG A 83 -25.49 2.58 -2.30
CA ARG A 83 -25.15 3.90 -1.72
C ARG A 83 -23.67 4.27 -1.90
N ARG A 84 -22.77 3.28 -1.97
CA ARG A 84 -21.33 3.44 -2.24
C ARG A 84 -20.81 2.24 -3.04
N PRO A 85 -20.01 2.44 -4.12
CA PRO A 85 -19.33 1.36 -4.81
C PRO A 85 -18.42 0.59 -3.86
N ALA A 86 -18.34 -0.73 -4.00
CA ALA A 86 -17.47 -1.56 -3.18
C ALA A 86 -16.80 -2.65 -4.02
N PHE A 87 -15.49 -2.81 -3.83
CA PHE A 87 -14.74 -3.95 -4.32
C PHE A 87 -14.57 -4.94 -3.16
N LYS A 88 -14.84 -6.21 -3.42
CA LYS A 88 -14.70 -7.29 -2.45
C LYS A 88 -13.70 -8.29 -2.99
N ALA A 89 -12.88 -8.82 -2.11
CA ALA A 89 -12.06 -9.98 -2.39
C ALA A 89 -12.28 -11.03 -1.30
N VAL A 90 -12.15 -12.29 -1.67
CA VAL A 90 -12.03 -13.41 -0.75
C VAL A 90 -10.59 -13.87 -0.87
N ILE A 91 -9.88 -13.85 0.26
CA ILE A 91 -8.52 -14.37 0.34
C ILE A 91 -8.50 -15.66 1.14
N ALA A 92 -7.63 -16.59 0.76
CA ALA A 92 -7.43 -17.85 1.46
C ALA A 92 -5.95 -18.13 1.64
N ASP A 93 -5.62 -18.71 2.78
CA ASP A 93 -4.34 -19.36 3.04
C ASP A 93 -4.59 -20.85 3.36
N ASP A 94 -3.55 -21.55 3.79
CA ASP A 94 -3.60 -22.94 4.22
C ASP A 94 -4.44 -23.18 5.50
N THR A 95 -4.82 -22.12 6.23
CA THR A 95 -5.50 -22.22 7.53
C THR A 95 -6.95 -21.74 7.50
N GLY A 96 -7.33 -20.89 6.54
CA GLY A 96 -8.70 -20.37 6.49
C GLY A 96 -8.97 -19.38 5.37
N VAL A 97 -10.12 -18.73 5.48
CA VAL A 97 -10.64 -17.78 4.48
C VAL A 97 -11.03 -16.48 5.16
N CYS A 98 -10.65 -15.35 4.56
CA CYS A 98 -10.99 -14.02 5.05
C CYS A 98 -11.60 -13.16 3.94
N ASN A 99 -12.64 -12.40 4.28
CA ASN A 99 -13.23 -11.45 3.35
C ASN A 99 -12.52 -10.10 3.44
N ILE A 100 -12.38 -9.43 2.31
CA ILE A 100 -11.88 -8.06 2.27
C ILE A 100 -12.90 -7.20 1.53
N ILE A 101 -13.12 -6.00 2.05
CA ILE A 101 -13.95 -5.00 1.40
C ILE A 101 -13.23 -3.66 1.31
N TRP A 102 -13.17 -3.11 0.10
CA TRP A 102 -12.75 -1.74 -0.16
C TRP A 102 -13.96 -0.93 -0.64
N PHE A 103 -14.40 0.01 0.19
CA PHE A 103 -15.36 1.03 -0.21
C PHE A 103 -14.68 2.02 -1.17
N ASN A 104 -15.41 2.47 -2.19
CA ASN A 104 -14.90 3.30 -3.29
C ASN A 104 -13.74 2.64 -4.07
N GLY A 105 -13.61 1.31 -4.01
CA GLY A 105 -12.53 0.53 -4.63
C GLY A 105 -12.63 0.33 -6.15
N SER A 106 -13.24 1.25 -6.91
CA SER A 106 -13.44 1.07 -8.36
C SER A 106 -12.14 0.90 -9.15
N TYR A 107 -11.02 1.44 -8.65
CA TYR A 107 -9.70 1.34 -9.26
C TYR A 107 -9.07 -0.06 -9.12
N LEU A 108 -9.55 -0.88 -8.18
CA LEU A 108 -8.99 -2.19 -7.87
C LEU A 108 -9.34 -3.27 -8.88
N LYS A 109 -10.38 -3.05 -9.70
CA LYS A 109 -10.85 -4.05 -10.68
C LYS A 109 -9.79 -4.53 -11.65
N ASN A 110 -8.84 -3.65 -11.99
CA ASN A 110 -7.79 -3.95 -12.95
C ASN A 110 -6.45 -4.24 -12.25
N GLN A 111 -6.40 -4.17 -10.92
CA GLN A 111 -5.19 -4.39 -10.12
C GLN A 111 -5.23 -5.73 -9.39
N LEU A 112 -6.41 -6.12 -8.90
CA LEU A 112 -6.61 -7.33 -8.10
C LEU A 112 -7.44 -8.35 -8.88
N ALA A 113 -6.88 -9.53 -9.06
CA ALA A 113 -7.47 -10.65 -9.75
C ALA A 113 -7.26 -11.95 -8.96
N PRO A 114 -8.15 -12.95 -9.14
CA PRO A 114 -7.95 -14.28 -8.57
C PRO A 114 -6.61 -14.89 -8.97
N GLY A 115 -5.99 -15.65 -8.05
CA GLY A 115 -4.69 -16.30 -8.21
C GLY A 115 -3.48 -15.45 -7.80
N GLN A 116 -3.66 -14.15 -7.54
CA GLN A 116 -2.57 -13.30 -7.04
C GLN A 116 -2.34 -13.53 -5.55
N VAL A 117 -1.07 -13.53 -5.13
CA VAL A 117 -0.71 -13.45 -3.72
C VAL A 117 -0.74 -11.99 -3.30
N ILE A 118 -1.52 -11.69 -2.27
CA ILE A 118 -1.68 -10.34 -1.73
C ILE A 118 -1.32 -10.33 -0.25
N MET A 119 -0.59 -9.30 0.16
CA MET A 119 -0.41 -8.95 1.56
C MET A 119 -1.37 -7.82 1.91
N VAL A 120 -2.19 -8.01 2.94
CA VAL A 120 -3.16 -7.02 3.41
C VAL A 120 -2.93 -6.73 4.88
N SER A 121 -3.03 -5.45 5.26
CA SER A 121 -2.86 -5.01 6.64
C SER A 121 -3.98 -4.07 7.02
N GLY A 122 -4.66 -4.38 8.13
CA GLY A 122 -5.79 -3.61 8.60
C GLY A 122 -6.48 -4.22 9.81
N LYS A 123 -7.52 -3.52 10.29
CA LYS A 123 -8.31 -3.98 11.41
C LYS A 123 -9.21 -5.14 10.98
N ALA A 124 -9.06 -6.29 11.62
CA ALA A 124 -9.96 -7.42 11.48
C ALA A 124 -11.25 -7.17 12.26
N GLY A 125 -12.38 -7.51 11.67
CA GLY A 125 -13.68 -7.50 12.31
C GLY A 125 -14.50 -8.71 11.90
N LEU A 126 -15.69 -8.84 12.49
CA LEU A 126 -16.67 -9.84 12.10
C LEU A 126 -17.83 -9.18 11.37
N TYR A 127 -18.14 -9.68 10.18
CA TYR A 127 -19.33 -9.29 9.44
C TYR A 127 -20.11 -10.55 9.05
N LYS A 128 -21.35 -10.67 9.55
CA LYS A 128 -22.18 -11.87 9.35
C LYS A 128 -21.45 -13.18 9.71
N HIS A 129 -20.79 -13.19 10.87
CA HIS A 129 -20.00 -14.33 11.39
C HIS A 129 -18.80 -14.75 10.52
N ARG A 130 -18.36 -13.90 9.58
CA ARG A 130 -17.12 -14.13 8.82
C ARG A 130 -16.10 -13.05 9.14
N LEU A 131 -14.83 -13.46 9.22
CA LEU A 131 -13.72 -12.52 9.31
C LEU A 131 -13.73 -11.59 8.10
N GLN A 132 -13.58 -10.30 8.37
CA GLN A 132 -13.58 -9.26 7.35
C GLN A 132 -12.59 -8.14 7.69
N LEU A 133 -11.74 -7.79 6.73
CA LEU A 133 -10.95 -6.56 6.77
C LEU A 133 -11.65 -5.48 5.95
N THR A 134 -11.78 -4.28 6.54
CA THR A 134 -12.43 -3.13 5.89
C THR A 134 -11.40 -2.08 5.51
N ASN A 135 -11.36 -1.69 4.23
CA ASN A 135 -10.40 -0.76 3.64
C ASN A 135 -8.94 -1.02 4.07
N PRO A 136 -8.44 -2.27 4.05
CA PRO A 136 -7.06 -2.52 4.44
C PRO A 136 -6.10 -1.90 3.42
N LYS A 137 -4.88 -1.60 3.89
CA LYS A 137 -3.75 -1.38 2.99
C LYS A 137 -3.39 -2.72 2.36
N PHE A 138 -2.96 -2.70 1.11
CA PHE A 138 -2.56 -3.91 0.43
C PHE A 138 -1.30 -3.71 -0.39
N THR A 139 -0.62 -4.81 -0.67
CA THR A 139 0.52 -4.89 -1.58
C THR A 139 0.42 -6.22 -2.31
N ILE A 140 0.55 -6.18 -3.63
CA ILE A 140 0.59 -7.40 -4.45
C ILE A 140 2.00 -7.97 -4.29
N LEU A 141 2.08 -9.21 -3.84
CA LEU A 141 3.35 -9.93 -3.76
C LEU A 141 3.60 -10.58 -5.12
N ASP A 142 4.08 -9.78 -6.07
CA ASP A 142 4.59 -10.32 -7.33
C ASP A 142 5.80 -11.21 -7.00
N GLY A 143 5.82 -12.44 -7.50
CA GLY A 143 6.92 -13.42 -7.31
C GLY A 143 8.28 -13.00 -7.89
N LYS A 144 8.49 -11.71 -8.18
CA LYS A 144 9.81 -11.12 -8.39
C LYS A 144 10.41 -10.80 -7.03
N THR A 145 10.76 -11.85 -6.30
CA THR A 145 11.78 -11.74 -5.26
C THR A 145 13.06 -11.29 -5.96
N THR A 146 13.37 -9.99 -5.87
CA THR A 146 14.73 -9.52 -6.05
C THR A 146 15.55 -10.12 -4.90
N ALA A 147 16.01 -11.34 -5.10
CA ALA A 147 17.14 -11.89 -4.37
C ALA A 147 18.38 -11.24 -4.97
N GLU A 148 18.75 -10.08 -4.47
CA GLU A 148 20.11 -9.56 -4.63
C GLU A 148 20.99 -10.37 -3.67
N ALA A 149 21.87 -11.19 -4.28
CA ALA A 149 23.01 -11.85 -3.66
C ALA A 149 24.27 -11.03 -3.96
#